data_AF-A0A8I0KH20-F1
#
_entry.id   AF-A0A8I0KH20-F1
#
_cell.length_a   1.000
_cell.length_b   1.000
_cell.length_c   1.000
_cell.angle_alpha   90.00
_cell.angle_beta   90.00
_cell.angle_gamma   90.00
#
_symmetry.space_group_name_H-M   'P 1'
#
loop_
_entity.id
_entity.type
_entity.pdbx_description
1 polymer ?
#
loop_
_entity_poly.entity_id
_entity_poly.type
_entity_poly.pdbx_seq_one_letter_code
_entity_poly.pdbx_strand_id
1 'polypeptide(L)'
;MGRIEWAALGGDEVETVLANLLYNANSRSIRVRPAQGDYGIDVLVPAGADAKPWDVYQIKKFATNLGDTQKRQIEGSFRRVLIGLVRAGIPLNHWYLVTPLDPTLANLEWFESLPEAAIAWLKAVEEAPLSANEEAEIRAWLDAPGRQIEWKGLPYCESLVAEYPYVVDYYLHGGERRIRDAVKDVAKLLQRDVTLPRGDVPDAPGEGSAALLDPADVREHFERLDKVLETDPHYSYGFGIEPHRRQLAPEPGLVAATQEQLAGGRWLTFKVFQRSAQSVDERPIPIQLEFKIETPEDREAFEIWRKYGKPTVMNAAFKIDLPGGLGGEGDSAQVRLSPAAGEEVSFRNRLRILNPNGDVLGELGFAMTATRGIGGTGNWSRGIDDSRTLETEGFFHVETVDGLPAGGGKMNFSLQPLAGLEAFKAVAAVTFGSHLVAPNRLEVAGEFGPFQDFCAIEALEPLVHPAVARIVRALSVIQSRTPIPVTIPDFSALEPEDVRAIRDAAFLIEGNTTVGTWPELVFDIAGDMEIDIGGHYQFAVIKPLVVHLNGHDLALGAVEHTLLSANVSAIDGDVVHATPHLNDTVHAKFVTDVPSAPAGRDLVRGRAAPDPIVPAEEGDHDR
;
A
#
# COMPACT_ATOMS: atom_id res chain seq x y z
N MET A 1 -9.27 -41.97 -26.04
CA MET A 1 -7.86 -41.96 -25.60
C MET A 1 -7.49 -43.39 -25.25
N GLY A 2 -6.28 -43.83 -25.60
CA GLY A 2 -5.82 -45.19 -25.29
C GLY A 2 -5.43 -45.32 -23.81
N ARG A 3 -5.57 -46.53 -23.26
CA ARG A 3 -5.10 -46.88 -21.91
C ARG A 3 -3.60 -46.56 -21.78
N ILE A 4 -3.16 -46.04 -20.65
CA ILE A 4 -1.72 -45.78 -20.44
C ILE A 4 -1.04 -47.11 -20.14
N GLU A 5 0.03 -47.39 -20.89
CA GLU A 5 0.93 -48.51 -20.59
C GLU A 5 1.88 -48.12 -19.44
N TRP A 6 1.33 -48.03 -18.22
CA TRP A 6 2.06 -47.58 -17.02
C TRP A 6 3.35 -48.36 -16.76
N ALA A 7 3.38 -49.64 -17.14
CA ALA A 7 4.55 -50.51 -17.00
C ALA A 7 5.71 -50.13 -17.95
N ALA A 8 5.44 -49.37 -19.01
CA ALA A 8 6.45 -48.92 -19.97
C ALA A 8 7.04 -47.55 -19.62
N LEU A 9 6.45 -46.82 -18.67
CA LEU A 9 6.92 -45.51 -18.24
C LEU A 9 8.08 -45.63 -17.24
N GLY A 10 8.99 -44.67 -17.28
CA GLY A 10 10.00 -44.49 -16.25
C GLY A 10 9.36 -44.20 -14.89
N GLY A 11 10.03 -44.62 -13.83
CA GLY A 11 9.50 -44.47 -12.47
C GLY A 11 9.14 -43.03 -12.09
N ASP A 12 10.00 -42.09 -12.48
CA ASP A 12 9.81 -40.66 -12.20
C ASP A 12 8.69 -40.08 -13.07
N GLU A 13 8.51 -40.58 -14.30
CA GLU A 13 7.41 -40.17 -15.19
C GLU A 13 6.05 -40.58 -14.62
N VAL A 14 5.93 -41.78 -14.06
CA VAL A 14 4.69 -42.25 -13.40
C VAL A 14 4.33 -41.35 -12.22
N GLU A 15 5.31 -41.04 -11.37
CA GLU A 15 5.09 -40.20 -10.19
C GLU A 15 4.73 -38.76 -10.59
N THR A 16 5.42 -38.17 -11.57
CA THR A 16 5.12 -36.83 -12.10
C THR A 16 3.72 -36.76 -12.71
N VAL A 17 3.32 -37.73 -13.53
CA VAL A 17 2.00 -37.73 -14.17
C VAL A 17 0.90 -37.87 -13.11
N LEU A 18 1.02 -38.82 -12.19
CA LEU A 18 0.02 -39.03 -11.13
C LEU A 18 -0.09 -37.82 -10.19
N ALA A 19 1.03 -37.20 -9.83
CA ALA A 19 1.02 -36.00 -9.01
C ALA A 19 0.28 -34.85 -9.71
N ASN A 20 0.56 -34.60 -10.99
CA ASN A 20 -0.09 -33.54 -11.75
C ASN A 20 -1.56 -33.81 -12.05
N LEU A 21 -1.95 -35.07 -12.19
CA LEU A 21 -3.36 -35.47 -12.24
C LEU A 21 -4.08 -35.13 -10.92
N LEU A 22 -3.46 -35.40 -9.77
CA LEU A 22 -4.02 -35.05 -8.46
C LEU A 22 -4.11 -33.53 -8.25
N TYR A 23 -3.13 -32.76 -8.74
CA TYR A 23 -3.17 -31.29 -8.64
C TYR A 23 -4.28 -30.66 -9.47
N ASN A 24 -4.59 -31.27 -10.62
CA ASN A 24 -5.70 -30.84 -11.46
C ASN A 24 -7.05 -31.27 -10.88
N ALA A 25 -7.12 -32.43 -10.21
CA ALA A 25 -8.31 -32.86 -9.48
C ALA A 25 -8.59 -32.02 -8.23
N ASN A 26 -7.57 -31.44 -7.62
CA ASN A 26 -7.71 -30.58 -6.45
C ASN A 26 -6.72 -29.41 -6.47
N SER A 27 -7.20 -28.21 -6.83
CA SER A 27 -6.37 -27.00 -6.96
C SER A 27 -5.67 -26.54 -5.67
N ARG A 28 -6.10 -27.05 -4.50
CA ARG A 28 -5.51 -26.78 -3.18
C ARG A 28 -4.47 -27.82 -2.76
N SER A 29 -4.15 -28.78 -3.63
CA SER A 29 -3.09 -29.75 -3.40
C SER A 29 -1.75 -29.07 -3.17
N ILE A 30 -0.93 -29.65 -2.29
CA ILE A 30 0.42 -29.18 -1.98
C ILE A 30 1.39 -30.36 -2.12
N ARG A 31 2.49 -30.19 -2.85
CA ARG A 31 3.57 -31.17 -2.89
C ARG A 31 4.46 -31.00 -1.68
N VAL A 32 4.84 -32.10 -1.06
CA VAL A 32 5.92 -32.10 -0.07
C VAL A 32 7.22 -32.46 -0.80
N ARG A 33 8.15 -31.51 -0.89
CA ARG A 33 9.46 -31.77 -1.54
C ARG A 33 10.31 -32.69 -0.65
N PRO A 34 11.13 -33.59 -1.24
CA PRO A 34 12.05 -34.41 -0.48
C PRO A 34 13.03 -33.53 0.32
N ALA A 35 12.90 -33.55 1.65
CA ALA A 35 13.75 -32.82 2.58
C ALA A 35 13.89 -33.65 3.87
N GLN A 36 14.94 -33.40 4.65
CA GLN A 36 15.09 -34.06 5.94
C GLN A 36 13.91 -33.70 6.86
N GLY A 37 12.99 -34.65 7.07
CA GLY A 37 11.73 -34.41 7.82
C GLY A 37 10.46 -34.31 6.96
N ASP A 38 10.48 -34.76 5.70
CA ASP A 38 9.29 -34.82 4.82
C ASP A 38 8.23 -35.87 5.22
N TYR A 39 8.58 -36.74 6.18
CA TYR A 39 7.76 -37.87 6.63
C TYR A 39 7.25 -38.76 5.48
N GLY A 40 7.96 -38.77 4.33
CA GLY A 40 7.63 -39.54 3.15
C GLY A 40 6.34 -39.17 2.41
N ILE A 41 5.73 -38.03 2.73
CA ILE A 41 4.46 -37.56 2.13
C ILE A 41 4.73 -37.07 0.70
N ASP A 42 3.90 -37.43 -0.28
CA ASP A 42 4.06 -36.92 -1.65
C ASP A 42 3.12 -35.75 -1.94
N VAL A 43 1.81 -35.91 -1.68
CA VAL A 43 0.79 -34.88 -1.92
C VAL A 43 -0.13 -34.72 -0.70
N LEU A 44 -0.35 -33.48 -0.29
CA LEU A 44 -1.29 -33.07 0.75
C LEU A 44 -2.49 -32.36 0.13
N VAL A 45 -3.68 -32.70 0.59
CA VAL A 45 -4.93 -32.06 0.17
C VAL A 45 -5.72 -31.65 1.42
N PRO A 46 -6.08 -30.36 1.60
CA PRO A 46 -6.94 -29.95 2.71
C PRO A 46 -8.31 -30.66 2.65
N ALA A 47 -8.72 -31.28 3.77
CA ALA A 47 -9.92 -32.11 3.84
C ALA A 47 -11.25 -31.33 3.80
N GLY A 48 -11.20 -30.00 3.95
CA GLY A 48 -12.38 -29.13 3.97
C GLY A 48 -12.01 -27.69 3.63
N ALA A 49 -12.91 -26.73 3.88
CA ALA A 49 -12.65 -25.31 3.61
C ALA A 49 -11.43 -24.77 4.39
N ASP A 50 -11.22 -25.28 5.60
CA ASP A 50 -10.07 -24.95 6.43
C ASP A 50 -8.76 -25.46 5.81
N ALA A 51 -7.63 -24.86 6.20
CA ALA A 51 -6.31 -25.25 5.71
C ALA A 51 -5.83 -26.60 6.27
N LYS A 52 -6.50 -27.13 7.31
CA LYS A 52 -6.22 -28.38 8.04
C LYS A 52 -7.56 -28.97 8.50
N PRO A 53 -7.70 -30.30 8.67
CA PRO A 53 -6.69 -31.34 8.54
C PRO A 53 -6.42 -31.77 7.08
N TRP A 54 -5.45 -32.64 6.84
CA TRP A 54 -4.95 -33.00 5.50
C TRP A 54 -5.18 -34.46 5.12
N ASP A 55 -5.66 -34.68 3.92
CA ASP A 55 -5.58 -35.97 3.23
C ASP A 55 -4.19 -36.13 2.60
N VAL A 56 -3.53 -37.24 2.90
CA VAL A 56 -2.22 -37.61 2.35
C VAL A 56 -2.41 -38.61 1.22
N TYR A 57 -1.91 -38.27 0.04
CA TYR A 57 -1.80 -39.17 -1.09
C TYR A 57 -0.33 -39.54 -1.25
N GLN A 58 -0.02 -40.82 -1.00
CA GLN A 58 1.29 -41.40 -1.23
C GLN A 58 1.31 -42.05 -2.62
N ILE A 59 2.11 -41.51 -3.52
CA ILE A 59 2.27 -42.00 -4.87
C ILE A 59 3.38 -43.06 -4.89
N LYS A 60 3.12 -44.18 -5.57
CA LYS A 60 4.14 -45.18 -5.90
C LYS A 60 4.03 -45.58 -7.36
N LYS A 61 5.18 -45.66 -8.02
CA LYS A 61 5.32 -46.05 -9.44
C LYS A 61 4.99 -47.50 -9.79
N PHE A 62 4.44 -48.30 -8.88
CA PHE A 62 4.34 -49.75 -9.10
C PHE A 62 3.18 -50.04 -10.06
N ALA A 63 3.48 -50.70 -11.20
CA ALA A 63 2.52 -50.96 -12.27
C ALA A 63 2.41 -52.43 -12.69
N THR A 64 3.32 -53.31 -12.23
CA THR A 64 3.39 -54.71 -12.69
C THR A 64 3.13 -55.72 -11.58
N ASN A 65 3.93 -55.69 -10.50
CA ASN A 65 3.78 -56.58 -9.36
C ASN A 65 4.27 -55.90 -8.07
N LEU A 66 3.80 -56.40 -6.92
CA LEU A 66 4.22 -55.93 -5.60
C LEU A 66 4.98 -57.04 -4.84
N GLY A 67 6.32 -57.02 -4.94
CA GLY A 67 7.19 -57.90 -4.16
C GLY A 67 7.56 -57.32 -2.80
N ASP A 68 8.39 -58.06 -2.04
CA ASP A 68 8.78 -57.68 -0.67
C ASP A 68 9.47 -56.30 -0.59
N THR A 69 10.28 -55.96 -1.60
CA THR A 69 10.94 -54.66 -1.66
C THR A 69 9.93 -53.52 -1.80
N GLN A 70 8.94 -53.67 -2.69
CA GLN A 70 7.90 -52.65 -2.88
C GLN A 70 7.01 -52.52 -1.64
N LYS A 71 6.65 -53.64 -1.00
CA LYS A 71 5.91 -53.67 0.27
C LYS A 71 6.65 -52.91 1.38
N ARG A 72 7.95 -53.16 1.55
CA ARG A 72 8.80 -52.43 2.51
C ARG A 72 8.84 -50.92 2.24
N GLN A 73 8.82 -50.49 0.98
CA GLN A 73 8.79 -49.07 0.64
C GLN A 73 7.47 -48.40 1.05
N ILE A 74 6.33 -49.08 0.84
CA ILE A 74 5.01 -48.60 1.25
C ILE A 74 4.91 -48.56 2.78
N GLU A 75 5.34 -49.63 3.46
CA GLU A 75 5.42 -49.68 4.94
C GLU A 75 6.29 -48.54 5.49
N GLY A 76 7.44 -48.29 4.89
CA GLY A 76 8.31 -47.19 5.27
C GLY A 76 7.63 -45.83 5.14
N SER A 77 6.92 -45.59 4.04
CA SER A 77 6.11 -44.38 3.83
C SER A 77 5.01 -44.22 4.90
N PHE A 78 4.27 -45.29 5.19
CA PHE A 78 3.21 -45.26 6.20
C PHE A 78 3.77 -45.04 7.63
N ARG A 79 4.89 -45.68 7.98
CA ARG A 79 5.55 -45.44 9.28
C ARG A 79 5.98 -43.98 9.43
N ARG A 80 6.53 -43.39 8.37
CA ARG A 80 6.96 -41.99 8.41
C ARG A 80 5.78 -41.04 8.60
N VAL A 81 4.63 -41.25 7.95
CA VAL A 81 3.45 -40.38 8.15
C VAL A 81 2.91 -40.48 9.58
N LEU A 82 2.90 -41.66 10.19
CA LEU A 82 2.50 -41.83 11.59
C LEU A 82 3.46 -41.10 12.54
N ILE A 83 4.77 -41.15 12.29
CA ILE A 83 5.73 -40.36 13.04
C ILE A 83 5.48 -38.85 12.85
N GLY A 84 5.16 -38.41 11.63
CA GLY A 84 4.78 -37.03 11.36
C GLY A 84 3.56 -36.58 12.16
N LEU A 85 2.53 -37.44 12.26
CA LEU A 85 1.34 -37.20 13.06
C LEU A 85 1.71 -36.92 14.54
N VAL A 86 2.45 -37.82 15.18
CA VAL A 86 2.67 -37.75 16.64
C VAL A 86 3.87 -36.92 17.07
N ARG A 87 4.93 -36.81 16.26
CA ARG A 87 6.17 -36.11 16.62
C ARG A 87 6.28 -34.72 16.01
N ALA A 88 5.64 -34.49 14.88
CA ALA A 88 5.60 -33.18 14.21
C ALA A 88 4.23 -32.49 14.27
N GLY A 89 3.22 -33.15 14.86
CA GLY A 89 1.87 -32.60 14.97
C GLY A 89 1.20 -32.39 13.61
N ILE A 90 1.51 -33.26 12.64
CA ILE A 90 0.86 -33.20 11.32
C ILE A 90 -0.63 -33.54 11.50
N PRO A 91 -1.56 -32.64 11.12
CA PRO A 91 -3.00 -32.84 11.31
C PRO A 91 -3.55 -33.79 10.23
N LEU A 92 -3.23 -35.07 10.33
CA LEU A 92 -3.55 -36.10 9.33
C LEU A 92 -5.04 -36.48 9.36
N ASN A 93 -5.69 -36.48 8.19
CA ASN A 93 -7.08 -36.90 7.99
C ASN A 93 -7.20 -38.25 7.27
N HIS A 94 -6.89 -38.38 6.00
CA HIS A 94 -6.91 -39.69 5.34
C HIS A 94 -5.54 -40.04 4.78
N TRP A 95 -5.29 -41.33 4.57
CA TRP A 95 -4.07 -41.79 3.93
C TRP A 95 -4.42 -42.70 2.76
N TYR A 96 -3.97 -42.33 1.56
CA TYR A 96 -4.26 -43.02 0.33
C TYR A 96 -2.97 -43.48 -0.33
N LEU A 97 -2.85 -44.77 -0.63
CA LEU A 97 -1.81 -45.28 -1.50
C LEU A 97 -2.29 -45.16 -2.95
N VAL A 98 -1.66 -44.31 -3.75
CA VAL A 98 -1.92 -44.15 -5.17
C VAL A 98 -0.87 -44.90 -5.97
N THR A 99 -1.27 -45.95 -6.67
CA THR A 99 -0.37 -46.75 -7.50
C THR A 99 -1.14 -47.32 -8.69
N PRO A 100 -0.58 -47.30 -9.92
CA PRO A 100 -1.25 -47.82 -11.11
C PRO A 100 -1.18 -49.36 -11.17
N LEU A 101 -1.50 -50.01 -10.05
CA LEU A 101 -1.51 -51.46 -9.88
C LEU A 101 -2.72 -51.84 -9.03
N ASP A 102 -3.49 -52.81 -9.50
CA ASP A 102 -4.57 -53.39 -8.74
C ASP A 102 -4.05 -54.42 -7.73
N PRO A 103 -4.57 -54.39 -6.50
CA PRO A 103 -4.13 -55.34 -5.49
C PRO A 103 -4.68 -56.74 -5.80
N THR A 104 -3.85 -57.75 -5.57
CA THR A 104 -4.35 -59.13 -5.41
C THR A 104 -4.99 -59.30 -4.02
N LEU A 105 -5.72 -60.40 -3.79
CA LEU A 105 -6.28 -60.69 -2.46
C LEU A 105 -5.19 -60.73 -1.37
N ALA A 106 -4.05 -61.36 -1.66
CA ALA A 106 -2.90 -61.39 -0.75
C ALA A 106 -2.27 -60.00 -0.53
N ASN A 107 -2.41 -59.07 -1.49
CA ASN A 107 -1.99 -57.68 -1.30
C ASN A 107 -2.97 -56.93 -0.38
N LEU A 108 -4.28 -57.17 -0.50
CA LEU A 108 -5.28 -56.57 0.37
C LEU A 108 -5.11 -57.01 1.83
N GLU A 109 -4.98 -58.32 2.06
CA GLU A 109 -4.73 -58.88 3.40
C GLU A 109 -3.47 -58.29 4.04
N TRP A 110 -2.39 -58.17 3.25
CA TRP A 110 -1.17 -57.50 3.72
C TRP A 110 -1.40 -56.00 4.00
N PHE A 111 -2.11 -55.29 3.13
CA PHE A 111 -2.37 -53.86 3.29
C PHE A 111 -3.26 -53.55 4.51
N GLU A 112 -4.23 -54.41 4.82
CA GLU A 112 -5.03 -54.31 6.05
C GLU A 112 -4.18 -54.50 7.31
N SER A 113 -3.11 -55.30 7.24
CA SER A 113 -2.16 -55.48 8.35
C SER A 113 -1.19 -54.31 8.55
N LEU A 114 -1.15 -53.35 7.61
CA LEU A 114 -0.19 -52.25 7.57
C LEU A 114 -0.17 -51.41 8.87
N PRO A 115 -1.31 -51.04 9.50
CA PRO A 115 -1.29 -50.25 10.72
C PRO A 115 -0.62 -50.97 11.89
N GLU A 116 -1.01 -52.21 12.17
CA GLU A 116 -0.46 -52.99 13.28
C GLU A 116 1.01 -53.35 13.03
N ALA A 117 1.38 -53.66 11.78
CA ALA A 117 2.77 -53.90 11.41
C ALA A 117 3.64 -52.65 11.59
N ALA A 118 3.11 -51.46 11.29
CA ALA A 118 3.82 -50.19 11.48
C ALA A 118 3.99 -49.85 12.97
N ILE A 119 2.95 -50.00 13.79
CA ILE A 119 3.01 -49.78 15.25
C ILE A 119 4.00 -50.75 15.89
N ALA A 120 3.89 -52.06 15.58
CA ALA A 120 4.79 -53.07 16.13
C ALA A 120 6.26 -52.78 15.79
N TRP A 121 6.53 -52.36 14.55
CA TRP A 121 7.87 -51.95 14.14
C TRP A 121 8.35 -50.71 14.90
N LEU A 122 7.54 -49.65 14.99
CA LEU A 122 7.88 -48.41 15.68
C LEU A 122 8.08 -48.57 17.19
N LYS A 123 7.50 -49.61 17.80
CA LYS A 123 7.76 -49.96 19.21
C LYS A 123 9.06 -50.73 19.40
N ALA A 124 9.50 -51.45 18.38
CA ALA A 124 10.66 -52.33 18.42
C ALA A 124 11.96 -51.65 17.94
N VAL A 125 11.90 -50.43 17.41
CA VAL A 125 13.11 -49.69 17.02
C VAL A 125 13.97 -49.34 18.24
N GLU A 126 15.28 -49.48 18.12
CA GLU A 126 16.23 -49.13 19.18
C GLU A 126 16.31 -47.62 19.40
N GLU A 127 16.23 -46.85 18.32
CA GLU A 127 16.34 -45.41 18.35
C GLU A 127 14.96 -44.76 18.39
N ALA A 128 14.67 -44.07 19.51
CA ALA A 128 13.40 -43.38 19.76
C ALA A 128 12.15 -44.24 19.51
N PRO A 129 11.95 -45.34 20.27
CA PRO A 129 10.76 -46.16 20.17
C PRO A 129 9.47 -45.36 20.45
N LEU A 130 8.37 -45.84 19.90
CA LEU A 130 7.05 -45.26 20.13
C LEU A 130 6.65 -45.35 21.60
N SER A 131 6.37 -44.21 22.21
CA SER A 131 5.88 -44.12 23.59
C SER A 131 4.40 -44.53 23.70
N ALA A 132 3.94 -44.83 24.91
CA ALA A 132 2.54 -45.21 25.14
C ALA A 132 1.54 -44.10 24.77
N ASN A 133 1.92 -42.82 24.94
CA ASN A 133 1.08 -41.69 24.56
C ASN A 133 1.01 -41.54 23.04
N GLU A 134 2.14 -41.63 22.34
CA GLU A 134 2.17 -41.59 20.87
C GLU A 134 1.40 -42.78 20.26
N GLU A 135 1.50 -43.97 20.85
CA GLU A 135 0.68 -45.12 20.42
C GLU A 135 -0.82 -44.83 20.62
N ALA A 136 -1.21 -44.25 21.75
CA ALA A 136 -2.61 -43.90 22.01
C ALA A 136 -3.13 -42.87 21.01
N GLU A 137 -2.31 -41.88 20.63
CA GLU A 137 -2.65 -40.89 19.60
C GLU A 137 -2.81 -41.52 18.20
N ILE A 138 -1.89 -42.41 17.81
CA ILE A 138 -2.01 -43.17 16.55
C ILE A 138 -3.28 -44.02 16.55
N ARG A 139 -3.58 -44.72 17.66
CA ARG A 139 -4.80 -45.53 17.77
C ARG A 139 -6.06 -44.68 17.73
N ALA A 140 -6.08 -43.55 18.44
CA ALA A 140 -7.19 -42.60 18.36
C ALA A 140 -7.38 -42.07 16.93
N TRP A 141 -6.29 -41.85 16.18
CA TRP A 141 -6.36 -41.51 14.78
C TRP A 141 -6.96 -42.67 13.96
N LEU A 142 -6.46 -43.89 14.08
CA LEU A 142 -6.95 -45.07 13.37
C LEU A 142 -8.45 -45.34 13.62
N ASP A 143 -8.87 -45.24 14.88
CA ASP A 143 -10.24 -45.55 15.33
C ASP A 143 -11.24 -44.40 15.10
N ALA A 144 -10.77 -43.26 14.59
CA ALA A 144 -11.62 -42.10 14.36
C ALA A 144 -12.75 -42.43 13.35
N PRO A 145 -14.01 -42.02 13.63
CA PRO A 145 -15.12 -42.27 12.72
C PRO A 145 -14.85 -41.72 11.32
N GLY A 146 -15.06 -42.55 10.31
CA GLY A 146 -14.85 -42.17 8.91
C GLY A 146 -13.40 -42.15 8.45
N ARG A 147 -12.45 -42.67 9.24
CA ARG A 147 -11.04 -42.80 8.82
C ARG A 147 -10.92 -43.67 7.57
N GLN A 148 -10.22 -43.17 6.55
CA GLN A 148 -9.89 -43.89 5.34
C GLN A 148 -8.38 -44.15 5.25
N ILE A 149 -8.05 -45.44 5.13
CA ILE A 149 -6.73 -45.94 4.73
C ILE A 149 -6.97 -46.83 3.53
N GLU A 150 -6.81 -46.29 2.32
CA GLU A 150 -7.28 -46.96 1.12
C GLU A 150 -6.19 -47.09 0.06
N TRP A 151 -6.30 -48.18 -0.70
CA TRP A 151 -5.53 -48.40 -1.92
C TRP A 151 -6.30 -47.83 -3.10
N LYS A 152 -5.76 -46.76 -3.72
CA LYS A 152 -6.23 -46.18 -4.97
C LYS A 152 -5.43 -46.79 -6.14
N GLY A 153 -5.98 -47.87 -6.69
CA GLY A 153 -5.34 -48.72 -7.69
C GLY A 153 -5.47 -48.22 -9.14
N LEU A 154 -5.27 -49.11 -10.10
CA LEU A 154 -5.28 -48.77 -11.53
C LEU A 154 -6.59 -48.09 -11.97
N PRO A 155 -7.81 -48.54 -11.58
CA PRO A 155 -9.06 -47.86 -11.94
C PRO A 155 -9.12 -46.40 -11.50
N TYR A 156 -8.54 -46.06 -10.35
CA TYR A 156 -8.51 -44.68 -9.86
C TYR A 156 -7.53 -43.83 -10.70
N CYS A 157 -6.35 -44.36 -10.99
CA CYS A 157 -5.40 -43.69 -11.88
C CYS A 157 -5.99 -43.48 -13.28
N GLU A 158 -6.67 -44.49 -13.83
CA GLU A 158 -7.35 -44.41 -15.13
C GLU A 158 -8.55 -43.45 -15.11
N SER A 159 -9.29 -43.35 -13.99
CA SER A 159 -10.36 -42.35 -13.89
C SER A 159 -9.80 -40.93 -13.89
N LEU A 160 -8.68 -40.69 -13.21
CA LEU A 160 -8.00 -39.39 -13.26
C LEU A 160 -7.49 -39.08 -14.67
N VAL A 161 -6.91 -40.06 -15.37
CA VAL A 161 -6.50 -39.91 -16.76
C VAL A 161 -7.67 -39.60 -17.68
N ALA A 162 -8.82 -40.25 -17.46
CA ALA A 162 -10.02 -40.02 -18.25
C ALA A 162 -10.61 -38.63 -18.03
N GLU A 163 -10.53 -38.12 -16.79
CA GLU A 163 -11.02 -36.80 -16.41
C GLU A 163 -10.05 -35.67 -16.84
N TYR A 164 -8.74 -35.92 -16.75
CA TYR A 164 -7.67 -34.95 -17.06
C TYR A 164 -6.73 -35.45 -18.17
N PRO A 165 -7.25 -35.78 -19.36
CA PRO A 165 -6.47 -36.38 -20.45
C PRO A 165 -5.33 -35.48 -20.95
N TYR A 166 -5.50 -34.16 -20.82
CA TYR A 166 -4.52 -33.17 -21.25
C TYR A 166 -3.21 -33.22 -20.43
N VAL A 167 -3.24 -33.69 -19.18
CA VAL A 167 -2.02 -33.87 -18.36
C VAL A 167 -1.11 -34.92 -19.02
N VAL A 168 -1.71 -36.05 -19.43
CA VAL A 168 -1.01 -37.14 -20.11
C VAL A 168 -0.49 -36.67 -21.46
N ASP A 169 -1.32 -35.93 -22.19
CA ASP A 169 -0.95 -35.37 -23.49
C ASP A 169 0.25 -34.43 -23.39
N TYR A 170 0.25 -33.56 -22.37
CA TYR A 170 1.31 -32.60 -22.08
C TYR A 170 2.66 -33.29 -21.86
N TYR A 171 2.70 -34.26 -20.93
CA TYR A 171 3.96 -34.91 -20.53
C TYR A 171 4.43 -36.00 -21.49
N LEU A 172 3.53 -36.78 -22.07
CA LEU A 172 3.87 -38.02 -22.79
C LEU A 172 3.69 -37.93 -24.30
N HIS A 173 2.90 -36.98 -24.81
CA HIS A 173 2.49 -36.96 -26.22
C HIS A 173 2.71 -35.60 -26.91
N GLY A 174 3.55 -34.74 -26.31
CA GLY A 174 3.99 -33.47 -26.91
C GLY A 174 2.97 -32.35 -26.84
N GLY A 175 2.04 -32.39 -25.88
CA GLY A 175 1.06 -31.32 -25.64
C GLY A 175 1.71 -29.98 -25.33
N GLU A 176 2.85 -29.98 -24.62
CA GLU A 176 3.65 -28.77 -24.35
C GLU A 176 3.99 -28.01 -25.64
N ARG A 177 4.45 -28.74 -26.68
CA ARG A 177 4.78 -28.13 -27.97
C ARG A 177 3.53 -27.60 -28.67
N ARG A 178 2.40 -28.32 -28.59
CA ARG A 178 1.13 -27.86 -29.17
C ARG A 178 0.62 -26.57 -28.53
N ILE A 179 0.72 -26.43 -27.20
CA ILE A 179 0.36 -25.20 -26.49
C ILE A 179 1.26 -24.05 -26.96
N ARG A 180 2.57 -24.28 -27.06
CA ARG A 180 3.54 -23.29 -27.58
C ARG A 180 3.21 -22.84 -29.00
N ASP A 181 2.85 -23.78 -29.88
CA ASP A 181 2.47 -23.47 -31.26
C ASP A 181 1.13 -22.72 -31.31
N ALA A 182 0.16 -23.10 -30.46
CA ALA A 182 -1.13 -22.42 -30.36
C ALA A 182 -0.99 -20.96 -29.88
N VAL A 183 -0.16 -20.67 -28.86
CA VAL A 183 0.13 -19.29 -28.44
C VAL A 183 0.69 -18.46 -29.59
N LYS A 184 1.64 -19.03 -30.35
CA LYS A 184 2.21 -18.35 -31.53
C LYS A 184 1.16 -18.09 -32.60
N ASP A 185 0.25 -19.02 -32.81
CA ASP A 185 -0.80 -18.87 -33.82
C ASP A 185 -1.88 -17.87 -33.38
N VAL A 186 -2.22 -17.79 -32.08
CA VAL A 186 -3.07 -16.71 -31.51
C VAL A 186 -2.42 -15.36 -31.79
N ALA A 187 -1.13 -15.21 -31.47
CA ALA A 187 -0.40 -13.96 -31.70
C ALA A 187 -0.38 -13.57 -33.18
N LYS A 188 -0.08 -14.51 -34.09
CA LYS A 188 -0.11 -14.27 -35.54
C LYS A 188 -1.49 -13.88 -36.05
N LEU A 189 -2.55 -14.54 -35.58
CA LEU A 189 -3.92 -14.23 -36.01
C LEU A 189 -4.31 -12.81 -35.59
N LEU A 190 -4.04 -12.46 -34.33
CA LEU A 190 -4.26 -11.12 -33.78
C LEU A 190 -3.42 -10.04 -34.48
N GLN A 191 -2.24 -10.40 -35.00
CA GLN A 191 -1.37 -9.50 -35.78
C GLN A 191 -1.79 -9.35 -37.25
N ARG A 192 -2.38 -10.39 -37.88
CA ARG A 192 -2.70 -10.43 -39.31
C ARG A 192 -3.83 -9.48 -39.73
N ASP A 193 -4.76 -9.16 -38.84
CA ASP A 193 -5.81 -8.16 -39.13
C ASP A 193 -5.28 -6.71 -39.14
N VAL A 194 -4.07 -6.47 -38.63
CA VAL A 194 -3.50 -5.12 -38.47
C VAL A 194 -2.47 -4.79 -39.55
N THR A 195 -2.04 -5.77 -40.35
CA THR A 195 -0.98 -5.62 -41.38
C THR A 195 -1.48 -5.58 -42.82
N LEU A 196 -2.80 -5.50 -43.07
CA LEU A 196 -3.31 -5.27 -44.42
C LEU A 196 -2.90 -3.85 -44.89
N PRO A 197 -2.17 -3.71 -46.01
CA PRO A 197 -2.08 -2.43 -46.70
C PRO A 197 -3.49 -2.03 -47.09
N ARG A 198 -3.87 -0.76 -46.85
CA ARG A 198 -4.94 -0.13 -47.64
C ARG A 198 -4.52 -0.26 -49.11
N GLY A 199 -5.08 -1.24 -49.82
CA GLY A 199 -4.85 -1.39 -51.23
C GLY A 199 -5.44 -0.17 -51.95
N ASP A 200 -4.63 0.50 -52.76
CA ASP A 200 -5.06 1.56 -53.68
C ASP A 200 -5.98 1.00 -54.78
N VAL A 201 -7.19 0.57 -54.42
CA VAL A 201 -8.27 0.30 -55.37
C VAL A 201 -9.26 1.46 -55.25
N PRO A 202 -9.60 2.17 -56.34
CA PRO A 202 -10.58 3.23 -56.29
C PRO A 202 -11.91 2.68 -55.77
N ASP A 203 -12.41 3.25 -54.67
CA ASP A 203 -13.69 2.91 -54.07
C ASP A 203 -14.82 3.03 -55.11
N ALA A 204 -15.34 1.89 -55.57
CA ALA A 204 -16.72 1.84 -56.02
C ALA A 204 -17.59 1.89 -54.75
N PRO A 205 -18.56 2.82 -54.65
CA PRO A 205 -19.31 3.01 -53.43
C PRO A 205 -20.21 1.80 -53.17
N GLY A 206 -19.85 0.99 -52.17
CA GLY A 206 -20.71 -0.08 -51.65
C GLY A 206 -20.03 -1.40 -51.31
N GLU A 207 -18.80 -1.66 -51.76
CA GLU A 207 -18.09 -2.92 -51.46
C GLU A 207 -16.69 -2.63 -50.91
N GLY A 208 -16.65 -2.30 -49.63
CA GLY A 208 -15.38 -2.22 -48.90
C GLY A 208 -14.73 -3.60 -48.82
N SER A 209 -13.52 -3.71 -49.34
CA SER A 209 -12.60 -4.85 -49.18
C SER A 209 -12.14 -4.96 -47.71
N ALA A 210 -13.07 -5.20 -46.81
CA ALA A 210 -12.88 -5.56 -45.41
C ALA A 210 -13.38 -6.98 -45.15
N ALA A 211 -13.04 -7.91 -46.05
CA ALA A 211 -13.38 -9.32 -45.89
C ALA A 211 -12.19 -10.16 -46.30
N LEU A 212 -11.38 -10.58 -45.32
CA LEU A 212 -10.44 -11.68 -45.53
C LEU A 212 -10.58 -12.81 -44.49
N LEU A 213 -11.42 -12.66 -43.46
CA LEU A 213 -12.00 -13.74 -42.65
C LEU A 213 -13.41 -13.32 -42.22
N ASP A 214 -14.40 -14.20 -42.32
CA ASP A 214 -15.72 -13.97 -41.70
C ASP A 214 -15.52 -13.92 -40.17
N PRO A 215 -16.15 -12.99 -39.42
CA PRO A 215 -16.15 -13.03 -37.96
C PRO A 215 -16.46 -14.42 -37.36
N ALA A 216 -17.24 -15.24 -38.07
CA ALA A 216 -17.48 -16.64 -37.70
C ALA A 216 -16.22 -17.52 -37.84
N ASP A 217 -15.46 -17.40 -38.93
CA ASP A 217 -14.21 -18.14 -39.16
C ASP A 217 -13.13 -17.77 -38.13
N VAL A 218 -13.04 -16.47 -37.81
CA VAL A 218 -12.13 -15.95 -36.77
C VAL A 218 -12.52 -16.49 -35.40
N ARG A 219 -13.82 -16.48 -35.07
CA ARG A 219 -14.33 -17.02 -33.82
C ARG A 219 -14.05 -18.52 -33.70
N GLU A 220 -14.33 -19.30 -34.74
CA GLU A 220 -14.07 -20.74 -34.72
C GLU A 220 -12.56 -21.03 -34.56
N HIS A 221 -11.70 -20.22 -35.18
CA HIS A 221 -10.26 -20.36 -35.02
C HIS A 221 -9.80 -20.01 -33.59
N PHE A 222 -10.33 -18.94 -32.99
CA PHE A 222 -10.06 -18.61 -31.59
C PHE A 222 -10.57 -19.70 -30.64
N GLU A 223 -11.77 -20.23 -30.84
CA GLU A 223 -12.30 -21.34 -30.03
C GLU A 223 -11.42 -22.60 -30.12
N ARG A 224 -10.83 -22.87 -31.29
CA ARG A 224 -9.90 -23.99 -31.46
C ARG A 224 -8.58 -23.73 -30.73
N LEU A 225 -8.03 -22.53 -30.83
CA LEU A 225 -6.78 -22.17 -30.15
C LEU A 225 -6.96 -22.12 -28.63
N ASP A 226 -8.06 -21.54 -28.15
CA ASP A 226 -8.44 -21.49 -26.74
C ASP A 226 -8.55 -22.90 -26.14
N LYS A 227 -9.21 -23.83 -26.85
CA LYS A 227 -9.24 -25.25 -26.44
C LYS A 227 -7.87 -25.89 -26.32
N VAL A 228 -6.88 -25.47 -27.14
CA VAL A 228 -5.51 -25.98 -27.02
C VAL A 228 -4.80 -25.33 -25.83
N LEU A 229 -4.98 -24.02 -25.60
CA LEU A 229 -4.39 -23.33 -24.45
C LEU A 229 -4.93 -23.87 -23.12
N GLU A 230 -6.19 -24.30 -23.09
CA GLU A 230 -6.82 -24.94 -21.93
C GLU A 230 -6.27 -26.35 -21.62
N THR A 231 -5.35 -26.89 -22.45
CA THR A 231 -4.70 -28.18 -22.19
C THR A 231 -3.39 -28.09 -21.41
N ASP A 232 -2.92 -26.88 -21.06
CA ASP A 232 -1.77 -26.72 -20.17
C ASP A 232 -2.15 -27.14 -18.73
N PRO A 233 -1.47 -28.13 -18.12
CA PRO A 233 -1.83 -28.63 -16.79
C PRO A 233 -1.41 -27.72 -15.65
N HIS A 234 -0.55 -26.72 -15.91
CA HIS A 234 -0.02 -25.80 -14.92
C HIS A 234 -0.64 -24.42 -15.02
N TYR A 235 -0.90 -23.95 -16.24
CA TYR A 235 -1.28 -22.56 -16.47
C TYR A 235 -2.57 -22.43 -17.28
N SER A 236 -3.27 -21.33 -17.08
CA SER A 236 -4.34 -20.87 -17.97
C SER A 236 -3.98 -19.49 -18.53
N TYR A 237 -4.55 -19.16 -19.68
CA TYR A 237 -4.12 -18.00 -20.46
C TYR A 237 -5.29 -17.04 -20.69
N GLY A 238 -5.08 -15.76 -20.42
CA GLY A 238 -5.95 -14.68 -20.89
C GLY A 238 -5.24 -13.85 -21.94
N PHE A 239 -5.92 -13.40 -22.98
CA PHE A 239 -5.31 -12.55 -24.00
C PHE A 239 -6.28 -11.54 -24.61
N GLY A 240 -5.76 -10.45 -25.15
CA GLY A 240 -6.58 -9.41 -25.80
C GLY A 240 -5.77 -8.30 -26.47
N ILE A 241 -6.44 -7.56 -27.37
CA ILE A 241 -5.90 -6.37 -28.03
C ILE A 241 -6.54 -5.12 -27.43
N GLU A 242 -5.71 -4.16 -27.04
CA GLU A 242 -6.13 -2.90 -26.43
C GLU A 242 -5.60 -1.69 -27.21
N PRO A 243 -6.32 -0.56 -27.23
CA PRO A 243 -5.87 0.64 -27.95
C PRO A 243 -4.65 1.31 -27.30
N HIS A 244 -4.39 1.09 -26.01
CA HIS A 244 -3.28 1.68 -25.26
C HIS A 244 -2.67 0.63 -24.35
N ARG A 245 -1.38 0.77 -24.02
CA ARG A 245 -0.73 -0.08 -23.02
C ARG A 245 -1.39 0.14 -21.67
N ARG A 246 -2.12 -0.86 -21.16
CA ARG A 246 -2.64 -0.82 -19.80
C ARG A 246 -1.56 -1.16 -18.79
N GLN A 247 -1.63 -0.50 -17.64
CA GLN A 247 -0.87 -0.92 -16.48
C GLN A 247 -1.48 -2.24 -15.95
N LEU A 248 -0.65 -3.24 -15.76
CA LEU A 248 -1.06 -4.52 -15.20
C LEU A 248 -1.25 -4.36 -13.69
N ALA A 249 -2.41 -4.78 -13.19
CA ALA A 249 -2.69 -4.87 -11.76
C ALA A 249 -2.46 -6.31 -11.28
N PRO A 250 -2.12 -6.51 -9.99
CA PRO A 250 -2.15 -7.84 -9.40
C PRO A 250 -3.57 -8.43 -9.51
N GLU A 251 -3.66 -9.66 -9.99
CA GLU A 251 -4.91 -10.41 -10.09
C GLU A 251 -4.72 -11.77 -9.41
N PRO A 252 -5.76 -12.35 -8.77
CA PRO A 252 -5.66 -13.67 -8.16
C PRO A 252 -5.14 -14.71 -9.14
N GLY A 253 -4.03 -15.36 -8.79
CA GLY A 253 -3.40 -16.39 -9.61
C GLY A 253 -2.58 -15.89 -10.81
N LEU A 254 -2.53 -14.59 -11.11
CA LEU A 254 -1.68 -14.06 -12.18
C LEU A 254 -0.21 -14.16 -11.78
N VAL A 255 0.58 -14.90 -12.56
CA VAL A 255 2.00 -15.15 -12.28
C VAL A 255 2.94 -14.48 -13.29
N ALA A 256 2.46 -14.23 -14.51
CA ALA A 256 3.23 -13.52 -15.54
C ALA A 256 2.28 -12.88 -16.56
N ALA A 257 2.78 -11.86 -17.26
CA ALA A 257 2.08 -11.28 -18.40
C ALA A 257 3.09 -10.67 -19.38
N THR A 258 2.74 -10.66 -20.66
CA THR A 258 3.48 -9.98 -21.72
C THR A 258 2.61 -8.94 -22.38
N GLN A 259 3.22 -7.84 -22.81
CA GLN A 259 2.56 -6.80 -23.60
C GLN A 259 3.46 -6.44 -24.78
N GLU A 260 2.91 -6.57 -25.98
CA GLU A 260 3.60 -6.27 -27.24
C GLU A 260 2.85 -5.16 -27.97
N GLN A 261 3.58 -4.16 -28.48
CA GLN A 261 2.98 -3.14 -29.33
C GLN A 261 2.81 -3.71 -30.74
N LEU A 262 1.57 -3.69 -31.24
CA LEU A 262 1.22 -4.08 -32.59
C LEU A 262 1.40 -2.91 -33.57
N ALA A 263 1.36 -3.22 -34.86
CA ALA A 263 1.22 -2.21 -35.91
C ALA A 263 -0.01 -1.29 -35.64
N GLY A 264 0.04 -0.01 -36.02
CA GLY A 264 -1.06 0.93 -35.75
C GLY A 264 -1.22 1.35 -34.28
N GLY A 265 -0.26 1.03 -33.39
CA GLY A 265 -0.18 1.58 -32.04
C GLY A 265 -1.02 0.86 -30.97
N ARG A 266 -1.73 -0.22 -31.35
CA ARG A 266 -2.47 -1.09 -30.42
C ARG A 266 -1.51 -1.99 -29.64
N TRP A 267 -2.02 -2.64 -28.59
CA TRP A 267 -1.23 -3.48 -27.69
C TRP A 267 -1.86 -4.86 -27.52
N LEU A 268 -1.10 -5.91 -27.77
CA LEU A 268 -1.46 -7.29 -27.47
C LEU A 268 -0.98 -7.63 -26.06
N THR A 269 -1.88 -8.12 -25.22
CA THR A 269 -1.54 -8.58 -23.87
C THR A 269 -1.82 -10.07 -23.74
N PHE A 270 -0.87 -10.84 -23.22
CA PHE A 270 -1.10 -12.18 -22.67
C PHE A 270 -0.93 -12.13 -21.15
N LYS A 271 -1.80 -12.83 -20.43
CA LYS A 271 -1.77 -13.05 -18.99
C LYS A 271 -1.71 -14.55 -18.73
N VAL A 272 -0.85 -14.95 -17.81
CA VAL A 272 -0.62 -16.35 -17.44
C VAL A 272 -1.02 -16.52 -15.98
N PHE A 273 -1.98 -17.39 -15.73
CA PHE A 273 -2.52 -17.66 -14.41
C PHE A 273 -2.14 -19.07 -13.96
N GLN A 274 -1.77 -19.25 -12.69
CA GLN A 274 -1.57 -20.58 -12.11
C GLN A 274 -2.91 -21.31 -11.93
N ARG A 275 -2.97 -22.59 -12.32
CA ARG A 275 -4.15 -23.45 -12.10
C ARG A 275 -4.24 -23.98 -10.68
N SER A 276 -3.09 -24.25 -10.05
CA SER A 276 -3.00 -24.77 -8.69
C SER A 276 -1.88 -24.07 -7.91
N ALA A 277 -1.89 -24.26 -6.59
CA ALA A 277 -0.80 -23.77 -5.74
C ALA A 277 0.57 -24.39 -6.08
N GLN A 278 0.62 -25.47 -6.88
CA GLN A 278 1.85 -26.16 -7.27
C GLN A 278 2.33 -25.81 -8.68
N SER A 279 1.57 -25.06 -9.47
CA SER A 279 1.93 -24.77 -10.87
C SER A 279 3.33 -24.16 -11.03
N VAL A 280 3.67 -23.18 -10.19
CA VAL A 280 4.97 -22.48 -10.25
C VAL A 280 6.12 -23.35 -9.73
N ASP A 281 5.84 -24.34 -8.88
CA ASP A 281 6.86 -25.27 -8.39
C ASP A 281 7.11 -26.41 -9.40
N GLU A 282 6.07 -26.93 -10.05
CA GLU A 282 6.17 -28.01 -11.04
C GLU A 282 6.67 -27.51 -12.41
N ARG A 283 6.23 -26.33 -12.83
CA ARG A 283 6.74 -25.65 -14.03
C ARG A 283 7.20 -24.24 -13.66
N PRO A 284 8.41 -24.07 -13.10
CA PRO A 284 8.93 -22.75 -12.75
C PRO A 284 8.97 -21.79 -13.93
N ILE A 285 8.93 -20.50 -13.61
CA ILE A 285 9.08 -19.39 -14.55
C ILE A 285 10.45 -18.73 -14.28
N PRO A 286 11.56 -19.29 -14.81
CA PRO A 286 12.88 -18.76 -14.50
C PRO A 286 13.10 -17.41 -15.22
N ILE A 287 13.55 -16.44 -14.43
CA ILE A 287 13.95 -15.11 -14.89
C ILE A 287 15.42 -14.93 -14.50
N GLN A 288 16.28 -14.79 -15.50
CA GLN A 288 17.68 -14.45 -15.31
C GLN A 288 17.90 -13.00 -15.76
N LEU A 289 18.48 -12.19 -14.88
CA LEU A 289 18.81 -10.80 -15.13
C LEU A 289 20.28 -10.56 -14.82
N GLU A 290 20.99 -9.95 -15.76
CA GLU A 290 22.37 -9.50 -15.58
C GLU A 290 22.41 -7.97 -15.67
N PHE A 291 22.46 -7.31 -14.51
CA PHE A 291 22.42 -5.85 -14.42
C PHE A 291 23.71 -5.22 -14.90
N LYS A 292 23.59 -4.22 -15.78
CA LYS A 292 24.70 -3.40 -16.24
C LYS A 292 24.85 -2.21 -15.28
N ILE A 293 25.93 -2.23 -14.49
CA ILE A 293 26.28 -1.16 -13.56
C ILE A 293 27.42 -0.36 -14.17
N GLU A 294 27.12 0.79 -14.76
CA GLU A 294 28.08 1.61 -15.49
C GLU A 294 28.51 2.83 -14.68
N THR A 295 27.61 3.36 -13.85
CA THR A 295 27.88 4.57 -13.04
C THR A 295 27.87 4.29 -11.52
N PRO A 296 28.43 5.20 -10.71
CA PRO A 296 28.25 5.17 -9.25
C PRO A 296 26.78 5.21 -8.82
N GLU A 297 25.94 5.95 -9.54
CA GLU A 297 24.50 6.05 -9.29
C GLU A 297 23.78 4.72 -9.56
N ASP A 298 24.15 3.99 -10.62
CA ASP A 298 23.62 2.64 -10.89
C ASP A 298 23.95 1.69 -9.74
N ARG A 299 25.18 1.78 -9.23
CA ARG A 299 25.65 0.96 -8.10
C ARG A 299 24.88 1.28 -6.84
N GLU A 300 24.69 2.56 -6.55
CA GLU A 300 23.91 3.01 -5.39
C GLU A 300 22.45 2.56 -5.49
N ALA A 301 21.80 2.73 -6.65
CA ALA A 301 20.43 2.30 -6.88
C ALA A 301 20.27 0.77 -6.72
N PHE A 302 21.22 -0.01 -7.24
CA PHE A 302 21.24 -1.47 -7.07
C PHE A 302 21.37 -1.87 -5.60
N GLU A 303 22.30 -1.26 -4.86
CA GLU A 303 22.51 -1.55 -3.44
C GLU A 303 21.31 -1.14 -2.59
N ILE A 304 20.69 0.00 -2.89
CA ILE A 304 19.50 0.49 -2.20
C ILE A 304 18.32 -0.48 -2.43
N TRP A 305 18.10 -0.92 -3.67
CA TRP A 305 17.08 -1.92 -3.99
C TRP A 305 17.37 -3.25 -3.27
N ARG A 306 18.60 -3.77 -3.39
CA ARG A 306 19.02 -5.04 -2.81
C ARG A 306 18.87 -5.08 -1.29
N LYS A 307 19.29 -4.00 -0.61
CA LYS A 307 19.32 -3.90 0.85
C LYS A 307 17.98 -3.49 1.46
N TYR A 308 17.31 -2.49 0.89
CA TYR A 308 16.11 -1.87 1.49
C TYR A 308 14.81 -2.12 0.72
N GLY A 309 14.88 -2.65 -0.50
CA GLY A 309 13.69 -2.98 -1.30
C GLY A 309 13.05 -1.80 -2.02
N LYS A 310 13.71 -0.63 -2.04
CA LYS A 310 13.22 0.54 -2.78
C LYS A 310 13.15 0.20 -4.28
N PRO A 311 12.01 0.45 -4.96
CA PRO A 311 11.87 0.20 -6.39
C PRO A 311 12.97 0.90 -7.20
N THR A 312 13.46 0.22 -8.24
CA THR A 312 14.50 0.75 -9.12
C THR A 312 14.22 0.41 -10.57
N VAL A 313 14.79 1.19 -11.48
CA VAL A 313 14.76 0.97 -12.92
C VAL A 313 16.21 0.92 -13.40
N MET A 314 16.62 -0.19 -14.00
CA MET A 314 18.01 -0.44 -14.39
C MET A 314 18.09 -1.11 -15.76
N ASN A 315 19.24 -0.97 -16.42
CA ASN A 315 19.52 -1.74 -17.63
C ASN A 315 20.05 -3.13 -17.26
N ALA A 316 19.53 -4.16 -17.92
CA ALA A 316 20.00 -5.53 -17.75
C ALA A 316 19.93 -6.33 -19.06
N ALA A 317 20.85 -7.27 -19.25
CA ALA A 317 20.58 -8.39 -20.14
C ALA A 317 19.59 -9.33 -19.45
N PHE A 318 18.73 -9.99 -20.23
CA PHE A 318 17.68 -10.85 -19.68
C PHE A 318 17.55 -12.15 -20.45
N LYS A 319 17.17 -13.20 -19.73
CA LYS A 319 16.69 -14.47 -20.27
C LYS A 319 15.51 -14.95 -19.45
N ILE A 320 14.35 -15.03 -20.08
CA ILE A 320 13.08 -15.33 -19.44
C ILE A 320 12.43 -16.50 -20.18
N ASP A 321 12.04 -17.53 -19.45
CA ASP A 321 11.26 -18.66 -19.99
C ASP A 321 9.83 -18.62 -19.44
N LEU A 322 8.94 -17.93 -20.15
CA LEU A 322 7.52 -17.90 -19.81
C LEU A 322 6.76 -19.08 -20.45
N PRO A 323 5.71 -19.60 -19.78
CA PRO A 323 4.84 -20.63 -20.33
C PRO A 323 4.28 -20.28 -21.71
N GLY A 324 4.00 -21.30 -22.53
CA GLY A 324 3.50 -21.10 -23.88
C GLY A 324 4.52 -20.51 -24.86
N GLY A 325 5.80 -20.42 -24.47
CA GLY A 325 6.85 -19.83 -25.31
C GLY A 325 6.77 -18.31 -25.43
N LEU A 326 6.11 -17.66 -24.47
CA LEU A 326 6.03 -16.19 -24.34
C LEU A 326 7.35 -15.57 -23.83
N GLY A 327 8.34 -16.40 -23.50
CA GLY A 327 9.66 -15.99 -23.04
C GLY A 327 10.51 -15.38 -24.15
N GLY A 328 11.70 -14.94 -23.77
CA GLY A 328 12.67 -14.33 -24.69
C GLY A 328 14.00 -14.06 -24.00
N GLU A 329 14.99 -13.69 -24.81
CA GLU A 329 16.31 -13.27 -24.33
C GLU A 329 16.77 -12.03 -25.08
N GLY A 330 17.63 -11.24 -24.46
CA GLY A 330 18.19 -10.04 -25.06
C GLY A 330 19.35 -9.45 -24.27
N ASP A 331 20.27 -8.81 -24.97
CA ASP A 331 21.51 -8.28 -24.40
C ASP A 331 21.30 -6.98 -23.60
N SER A 332 20.17 -6.29 -23.78
CA SER A 332 19.87 -5.04 -23.08
C SER A 332 18.37 -4.72 -23.08
N ALA A 333 17.79 -4.57 -21.90
CA ALA A 333 16.46 -4.05 -21.68
C ALA A 333 16.41 -3.17 -20.43
N GLN A 334 15.44 -2.26 -20.38
CA GLN A 334 15.12 -1.51 -19.17
C GLN A 334 14.23 -2.38 -18.28
N VAL A 335 14.72 -2.73 -17.10
CA VAL A 335 14.03 -3.57 -16.12
C VAL A 335 13.61 -2.71 -14.94
N ARG A 336 12.31 -2.74 -14.62
CA ARG A 336 11.77 -2.15 -13.40
C ARG A 336 11.59 -3.24 -12.35
N LEU A 337 12.26 -3.08 -11.22
CA LEU A 337 12.12 -3.94 -10.05
C LEU A 337 11.25 -3.22 -9.03
N SER A 338 10.28 -3.93 -8.46
CA SER A 338 9.37 -3.41 -7.46
C SER A 338 9.02 -4.54 -6.49
N PRO A 339 8.63 -4.24 -5.24
CA PRO A 339 8.16 -5.24 -4.29
C PRO A 339 7.05 -6.10 -4.88
N ALA A 340 7.03 -7.38 -4.53
CA ALA A 340 5.92 -8.23 -4.95
C ALA A 340 4.61 -7.76 -4.31
N ALA A 341 3.48 -8.12 -4.94
CA ALA A 341 2.17 -7.80 -4.38
C ALA A 341 2.04 -8.41 -2.97
N GLY A 342 1.76 -7.57 -1.97
CA GLY A 342 1.64 -7.97 -0.57
C GLY A 342 2.95 -7.93 0.25
N GLU A 343 4.10 -7.66 -0.37
CA GLU A 343 5.36 -7.43 0.37
C GLU A 343 5.48 -6.01 0.94
N GLU A 344 4.73 -5.06 0.40
CA GLU A 344 4.65 -3.71 0.96
C GLU A 344 3.77 -3.74 2.21
N VAL A 345 4.37 -3.47 3.37
CA VAL A 345 3.68 -3.43 4.65
C VAL A 345 3.15 -2.03 4.89
N SER A 346 1.84 -1.91 5.05
CA SER A 346 1.19 -0.66 5.45
C SER A 346 0.98 -0.61 6.96
N PHE A 347 1.28 0.53 7.57
CA PHE A 347 1.09 0.76 9.01
C PHE A 347 0.88 2.25 9.29
N ARG A 348 0.47 2.58 10.52
CA ARG A 348 0.36 3.96 11.00
C ARG A 348 1.31 4.19 12.16
N ASN A 349 2.01 5.30 12.11
CA ASN A 349 2.87 5.77 13.19
C ASN A 349 2.49 7.19 13.60
N ARG A 350 2.86 7.56 14.82
CA ARG A 350 2.85 8.95 15.28
C ARG A 350 4.29 9.38 15.48
N LEU A 351 4.61 10.58 15.02
CA LEU A 351 5.89 11.24 15.24
C LEU A 351 5.66 12.49 16.07
N ARG A 352 6.52 12.74 17.05
CA ARG A 352 6.50 13.99 17.81
C ARG A 352 7.89 14.57 17.99
N ILE A 353 7.95 15.90 18.06
CA ILE A 353 9.18 16.65 18.28
C ILE A 353 9.18 17.20 19.70
N LEU A 354 10.31 17.04 20.40
CA LEU A 354 10.53 17.61 21.71
C LEU A 354 11.69 18.60 21.67
N ASN A 355 11.56 19.68 22.44
CA ASN A 355 12.68 20.56 22.72
C ASN A 355 13.65 19.91 23.75
N PRO A 356 14.83 20.52 24.02
CA PRO A 356 15.77 19.99 25.02
C PRO A 356 15.21 19.89 26.45
N ASN A 357 14.16 20.63 26.78
CA ASN A 357 13.50 20.58 28.09
C ASN A 357 12.50 19.43 28.21
N GLY A 358 12.18 18.75 27.10
CA GLY A 358 11.17 17.69 27.04
C GLY A 358 9.75 18.18 26.74
N ASP A 359 9.56 19.45 26.38
CA ASP A 359 8.25 19.95 25.96
C ASP A 359 7.95 19.51 24.53
N VAL A 360 6.71 19.06 24.29
CA VAL A 360 6.24 18.69 22.96
C VAL A 360 6.00 19.94 22.11
N LEU A 361 6.70 20.03 20.98
CA LEU A 361 6.59 21.14 20.03
C LEU A 361 5.59 20.84 18.89
N GLY A 362 5.37 19.56 18.58
CA GLY A 362 4.42 19.12 17.57
C GLY A 362 4.31 17.61 17.51
N GLU A 363 3.14 17.11 17.13
CA GLU A 363 2.84 15.69 16.94
C GLU A 363 2.02 15.53 15.66
N LEU A 364 2.33 14.50 14.86
CA LEU A 364 1.64 14.16 13.63
C LEU A 364 1.48 12.64 13.49
N GLY A 365 0.33 12.23 12.96
CA GLY A 365 0.10 10.89 12.46
C GLY A 365 0.55 10.76 11.00
N PHE A 366 1.17 9.62 10.67
CA PHE A 366 1.59 9.27 9.31
C PHE A 366 1.01 7.93 8.89
N ALA A 367 0.44 7.89 7.68
CA ALA A 367 0.21 6.66 6.97
C ALA A 367 1.52 6.24 6.29
N MET A 368 2.05 5.08 6.66
CA MET A 368 3.35 4.58 6.24
C MET A 368 3.20 3.35 5.35
N THR A 369 4.11 3.23 4.39
CA THR A 369 4.37 1.99 3.65
C THR A 369 5.84 1.66 3.75
N ALA A 370 6.20 0.39 3.99
CA ALA A 370 7.57 -0.06 3.99
C ALA A 370 7.78 -1.31 3.16
N THR A 371 8.97 -1.43 2.59
CA THR A 371 9.45 -2.57 1.84
C THR A 371 10.74 -3.08 2.48
N ARG A 372 11.06 -4.34 2.25
CA ARG A 372 12.32 -4.94 2.70
C ARG A 372 13.11 -5.41 1.48
N GLY A 373 14.43 -5.21 1.50
CA GLY A 373 15.28 -5.71 0.41
C GLY A 373 15.40 -7.23 0.44
N ILE A 374 15.79 -7.82 -0.70
CA ILE A 374 16.01 -9.27 -0.82
C ILE A 374 17.06 -9.80 0.15
N GLY A 375 17.98 -8.94 0.61
CA GLY A 375 18.99 -9.30 1.61
C GLY A 375 18.44 -9.37 3.04
N GLY A 376 17.21 -8.91 3.31
CA GLY A 376 16.59 -8.96 4.64
C GLY A 376 17.21 -8.06 5.71
N THR A 377 18.18 -7.21 5.35
CA THR A 377 19.01 -6.43 6.28
C THR A 377 18.64 -4.94 6.38
N GLY A 378 17.65 -4.49 5.61
CA GLY A 378 17.19 -3.11 5.65
C GLY A 378 15.75 -2.96 5.19
N ASN A 379 15.09 -1.93 5.71
CA ASN A 379 13.76 -1.52 5.28
C ASN A 379 13.84 -0.11 4.67
N TRP A 380 13.19 0.08 3.53
CA TRP A 380 12.85 1.39 3.01
C TRP A 380 11.41 1.69 3.43
N SER A 381 11.15 2.88 3.97
CA SER A 381 9.79 3.30 4.27
C SER A 381 9.52 4.69 3.75
N ARG A 382 8.28 4.94 3.39
CA ARG A 382 7.77 6.26 3.04
C ARG A 382 6.47 6.51 3.79
N GLY A 383 6.18 7.77 4.06
CA GLY A 383 5.00 8.18 4.81
C GLY A 383 4.42 9.48 4.31
N ILE A 384 3.12 9.66 4.54
CA ILE A 384 2.44 10.93 4.34
C ILE A 384 1.58 11.23 5.57
N ASP A 385 1.61 12.48 6.03
CA ASP A 385 0.81 12.90 7.17
C ASP A 385 -0.68 13.00 6.79
N ASP A 386 -1.56 13.05 7.79
CA ASP A 386 -3.02 13.08 7.56
C ASP A 386 -3.49 14.32 6.78
N SER A 387 -2.76 15.45 6.84
CA SER A 387 -3.05 16.64 6.04
C SER A 387 -2.53 16.56 4.60
N ARG A 388 -1.70 15.56 4.28
CA ARG A 388 -0.99 15.38 3.01
C ARG A 388 -0.06 16.55 2.65
N THR A 389 0.46 17.25 3.65
CA THR A 389 1.36 18.39 3.49
C THR A 389 2.82 17.99 3.66
N LEU A 390 3.10 17.00 4.51
CA LEU A 390 4.43 16.55 4.87
C LEU A 390 4.60 15.06 4.55
N GLU A 391 5.67 14.74 3.85
CA GLU A 391 6.06 13.38 3.50
C GLU A 391 7.36 13.00 4.21
N THR A 392 7.53 11.70 4.43
CA THR A 392 8.76 11.13 4.98
C THR A 392 9.30 10.05 4.05
N GLU A 393 10.63 9.96 3.98
CA GLU A 393 11.32 8.84 3.36
C GLU A 393 12.46 8.41 4.29
N GLY A 394 12.56 7.11 4.57
CA GLY A 394 13.58 6.59 5.47
C GLY A 394 14.18 5.26 5.04
N PHE A 395 15.44 5.07 5.46
CA PHE A 395 16.21 3.85 5.29
C PHE A 395 16.65 3.37 6.67
N PHE A 396 16.18 2.19 7.05
CA PHE A 396 16.38 1.62 8.38
C PHE A 396 17.16 0.32 8.30
N HIS A 397 18.18 0.18 9.13
CA HIS A 397 18.90 -1.07 9.26
C HIS A 397 18.10 -2.05 10.11
N VAL A 398 18.03 -3.30 9.68
CA VAL A 398 17.54 -4.41 10.51
C VAL A 398 18.77 -5.13 11.04
N GLU A 399 19.45 -4.51 12.00
CA GLU A 399 20.53 -5.17 12.74
C GLU A 399 19.95 -5.83 13.97
N THR A 400 20.15 -7.15 14.08
CA THR A 400 19.95 -7.90 15.32
C THR A 400 21.30 -8.08 15.99
N VAL A 401 21.52 -7.42 17.13
CA VAL A 401 22.64 -7.73 18.03
C VAL A 401 22.04 -8.47 19.21
N ASP A 402 22.52 -9.68 19.49
CA ASP A 402 22.01 -10.55 20.57
C ASP A 402 20.49 -10.79 20.54
N GLY A 403 19.89 -10.86 19.34
CA GLY A 403 18.46 -11.06 19.16
C GLY A 403 17.58 -9.85 19.49
N LEU A 404 18.18 -8.69 19.80
CA LEU A 404 17.49 -7.42 20.02
C LEU A 404 17.65 -6.51 18.79
N PRO A 405 16.59 -5.79 18.37
CA PRO A 405 16.70 -4.81 17.30
C PRO A 405 17.60 -3.65 17.75
N ALA A 406 18.74 -3.48 17.08
CA ALA A 406 19.74 -2.44 17.35
C ALA A 406 19.84 -1.41 16.21
N GLY A 407 18.92 -1.47 15.25
CA GLY A 407 19.05 -0.77 13.97
C GLY A 407 18.90 0.74 14.05
N GLY A 408 19.96 1.46 13.69
CA GLY A 408 19.89 2.87 13.32
C GLY A 408 19.32 3.07 11.91
N GLY A 409 18.97 4.30 11.55
CA GLY A 409 18.54 4.65 10.20
C GLY A 409 18.41 6.16 10.00
N LYS A 410 18.11 6.56 8.76
CA LYS A 410 17.89 7.95 8.39
C LYS A 410 16.43 8.14 7.99
N MET A 411 15.84 9.26 8.42
CA MET A 411 14.51 9.68 8.00
C MET A 411 14.61 11.13 7.50
N ASN A 412 14.22 11.33 6.25
CA ASN A 412 14.15 12.63 5.60
C ASN A 412 12.68 13.07 5.54
N PHE A 413 12.47 14.37 5.58
CA PHE A 413 11.16 15.00 5.49
C PHE A 413 11.12 15.93 4.28
N SER A 414 10.02 15.92 3.54
CA SER A 414 9.77 16.81 2.41
C SER A 414 8.39 17.43 2.53
N LEU A 415 8.28 18.70 2.15
CA LEU A 415 7.04 19.47 2.21
C LEU A 415 6.45 19.61 0.82
N GLN A 416 5.15 19.40 0.69
CA GLN A 416 4.40 19.75 -0.53
C GLN A 416 4.38 21.28 -0.72
N PRO A 417 4.24 21.79 -1.96
CA PRO A 417 4.03 23.21 -2.20
C PRO A 417 2.84 23.74 -1.37
N LEU A 418 3.09 24.75 -0.54
CA LEU A 418 2.09 25.22 0.43
C LEU A 418 0.97 26.03 -0.19
N ALA A 419 1.26 26.79 -1.26
CA ALA A 419 0.28 27.68 -1.89
C ALA A 419 -0.94 26.88 -2.37
N GLY A 420 -2.14 27.36 -2.03
CA GLY A 420 -3.41 26.72 -2.36
C GLY A 420 -3.88 25.64 -1.38
N LEU A 421 -3.03 25.15 -0.46
CA LEU A 421 -3.48 24.22 0.60
C LEU A 421 -4.39 24.93 1.59
N GLU A 422 -5.38 24.23 2.15
CA GLU A 422 -6.21 24.76 3.24
C GLU A 422 -5.36 24.96 4.51
N ALA A 423 -5.25 26.21 4.97
CA ALA A 423 -4.37 26.56 6.08
C ALA A 423 -4.71 25.80 7.37
N PHE A 424 -6.01 25.60 7.63
CA PHE A 424 -6.49 24.86 8.80
C PHE A 424 -6.02 23.40 8.82
N LYS A 425 -5.95 22.74 7.65
CA LYS A 425 -5.47 21.34 7.56
C LYS A 425 -3.94 21.27 7.65
N ALA A 426 -3.24 22.19 6.99
CA ALA A 426 -1.79 22.18 6.88
C ALA A 426 -1.06 22.71 8.14
N VAL A 427 -1.73 23.45 9.03
CA VAL A 427 -1.08 24.14 10.16
C VAL A 427 -0.25 23.22 11.06
N ALA A 428 -0.73 22.01 11.35
CA ALA A 428 0.00 21.06 12.20
C ALA A 428 1.29 20.60 11.52
N ALA A 429 1.22 20.23 10.23
CA ALA A 429 2.36 19.81 9.43
C ALA A 429 3.41 20.92 9.26
N VAL A 430 2.94 22.14 8.97
CA VAL A 430 3.80 23.34 8.86
C VAL A 430 4.48 23.67 10.19
N THR A 431 3.75 23.57 11.30
CA THR A 431 4.30 23.80 12.66
C THR A 431 5.36 22.75 12.98
N PHE A 432 5.06 21.47 12.75
CA PHE A 432 6.01 20.37 12.93
C PHE A 432 7.28 20.59 12.10
N GLY A 433 7.13 20.93 10.81
CA GLY A 433 8.26 21.24 9.91
C GLY A 433 9.11 22.42 10.37
N SER A 434 8.52 23.40 11.06
CA SER A 434 9.28 24.53 11.64
C SER A 434 10.11 24.16 12.88
N HIS A 435 9.84 22.99 13.46
CA HIS A 435 10.57 22.45 14.61
C HIS A 435 11.50 21.29 14.25
N LEU A 436 11.56 20.87 12.98
CA LEU A 436 12.55 19.92 12.44
C LEU A 436 13.94 20.58 12.33
N VAL A 437 14.51 20.94 13.48
CA VAL A 437 15.79 21.65 13.59
C VAL A 437 16.48 21.27 14.91
N ALA A 438 17.80 21.22 14.90
CA ALA A 438 18.62 21.09 16.09
C ALA A 438 18.34 22.25 17.07
N PRO A 439 18.38 22.03 18.39
CA PRO A 439 18.73 20.79 19.11
C PRO A 439 17.51 19.92 19.47
N ASN A 440 16.39 20.03 18.74
CA ASN A 440 15.20 19.24 19.05
C ASN A 440 15.43 17.75 18.76
N ARG A 441 14.59 16.88 19.34
CA ARG A 441 14.62 15.44 19.11
C ARG A 441 13.31 14.93 18.54
N LEU A 442 13.40 13.84 17.79
CA LEU A 442 12.26 13.13 17.23
C LEU A 442 11.98 11.87 18.08
N GLU A 443 10.71 11.66 18.40
CA GLU A 443 10.21 10.43 19.02
C GLU A 443 9.17 9.78 18.10
N VAL A 444 9.09 8.45 18.14
CA VAL A 444 8.18 7.64 17.33
C VAL A 444 7.31 6.75 18.21
N ALA A 445 6.05 6.56 17.82
CA ALA A 445 5.16 5.56 18.37
C ALA A 445 4.45 4.84 17.21
N GLY A 446 3.99 3.62 17.47
CA GLY A 446 2.93 3.02 16.65
C GLY A 446 1.64 3.84 16.75
N GLU A 447 0.61 3.42 16.01
CA GLU A 447 -0.71 4.07 16.04
C GLU A 447 -1.22 4.28 17.48
N PHE A 448 -1.02 3.28 18.34
CA PHE A 448 -1.33 3.34 19.76
C PHE A 448 -0.10 3.00 20.60
N GLY A 449 -0.07 3.47 21.85
CA GLY A 449 0.99 3.16 22.81
C GLY A 449 1.98 4.31 23.06
N PRO A 450 3.03 4.04 23.86
CA PRO A 450 3.99 5.06 24.27
C PRO A 450 4.96 5.44 23.14
N PHE A 451 5.43 6.68 23.19
CA PHE A 451 6.52 7.17 22.36
C PHE A 451 7.87 6.62 22.84
N GLN A 452 8.76 6.43 21.87
CA GLN A 452 10.14 6.01 22.09
C GLN A 452 11.08 7.01 21.42
N ASP A 453 12.23 7.25 22.04
CA ASP A 453 13.31 8.04 21.45
C ASP A 453 13.73 7.45 20.11
N PHE A 454 13.76 8.29 19.08
CA PHE A 454 14.14 7.88 17.74
C PHE A 454 15.51 8.42 17.36
N CYS A 455 15.64 9.74 17.21
CA CYS A 455 16.92 10.37 16.92
C CYS A 455 16.96 11.85 17.35
N ALA A 456 18.16 12.36 17.56
CA ALA A 456 18.38 13.80 17.58
C ALA A 456 18.17 14.36 16.17
N ILE A 457 17.64 15.58 16.07
CA ILE A 457 17.51 16.27 14.79
C ILE A 457 18.81 17.03 14.54
N GLU A 458 19.50 16.69 13.45
CA GLU A 458 20.81 17.27 13.10
C GLU A 458 20.71 18.50 12.19
N ALA A 459 19.53 18.75 11.60
CA ALA A 459 19.32 19.87 10.68
C ALA A 459 19.56 21.22 11.38
N LEU A 460 20.41 22.07 10.79
CA LEU A 460 20.71 23.40 11.36
C LEU A 460 19.65 24.45 11.02
N GLU A 461 18.91 24.23 9.93
CA GLU A 461 17.81 25.08 9.51
C GLU A 461 16.51 24.28 9.50
N PRO A 462 15.38 24.87 9.90
CA PRO A 462 14.10 24.18 9.89
C PRO A 462 13.60 23.98 8.46
N LEU A 463 12.87 22.87 8.24
CA LEU A 463 12.23 22.59 6.96
C LEU A 463 11.24 23.69 6.55
N VAL A 464 10.60 24.34 7.52
CA VAL A 464 9.75 25.51 7.31
C VAL A 464 10.23 26.69 8.12
N HIS A 465 10.43 27.84 7.47
CA HIS A 465 10.83 29.05 8.17
C HIS A 465 9.77 29.46 9.22
N PRO A 466 10.14 29.78 10.47
CA PRO A 466 9.18 30.07 11.54
C PRO A 466 8.21 31.22 11.24
N ALA A 467 8.61 32.19 10.40
CA ALA A 467 7.72 33.26 9.97
C ALA A 467 6.55 32.74 9.10
N VAL A 468 6.81 31.78 8.21
CA VAL A 468 5.79 31.12 7.39
C VAL A 468 4.82 30.36 8.29
N ALA A 469 5.34 29.59 9.26
CA ALA A 469 4.51 28.84 10.20
C ALA A 469 3.57 29.75 11.01
N ARG A 470 4.03 30.94 11.43
CA ARG A 470 3.18 31.94 12.11
C ARG A 470 2.07 32.47 11.21
N ILE A 471 2.33 32.71 9.92
CA ILE A 471 1.30 33.17 8.98
C ILE A 471 0.27 32.07 8.75
N VAL A 472 0.69 30.82 8.52
CA VAL A 472 -0.23 29.68 8.34
C VAL A 472 -1.10 29.47 9.59
N ARG A 473 -0.52 29.62 10.79
CA ARG A 473 -1.30 29.61 12.05
C ARG A 473 -2.34 30.74 12.08
N ALA A 474 -1.97 31.97 11.72
CA ALA A 474 -2.91 33.09 11.68
C ALA A 474 -4.06 32.84 10.69
N LEU A 475 -3.77 32.27 9.51
CA LEU A 475 -4.79 31.89 8.54
C LEU A 475 -5.73 30.79 9.07
N SER A 476 -5.20 29.82 9.81
CA SER A 476 -5.99 28.79 10.49
C SER A 476 -6.93 29.39 11.55
N VAL A 477 -6.49 30.41 12.29
CA VAL A 477 -7.33 31.17 13.22
C VAL A 477 -8.45 31.90 12.48
N ILE A 478 -8.14 32.57 11.36
CA ILE A 478 -9.12 33.28 10.52
C ILE A 478 -10.22 32.33 10.02
N GLN A 479 -9.87 31.10 9.63
CA GLN A 479 -10.84 30.08 9.18
C GLN A 479 -11.99 29.86 10.19
N SER A 480 -11.75 30.02 11.49
CA SER A 480 -12.79 29.85 12.53
C SER A 480 -13.95 30.85 12.44
N ARG A 481 -13.80 31.92 11.66
CA ARG A 481 -14.77 33.02 11.52
C ARG A 481 -15.44 33.09 10.16
N THR A 482 -15.07 32.22 9.22
CA THR A 482 -15.63 32.22 7.87
C THR A 482 -15.93 30.80 7.39
N PRO A 483 -17.05 30.58 6.69
CA PRO A 483 -17.32 29.31 6.01
C PRO A 483 -16.54 29.16 4.69
N ILE A 484 -15.94 30.25 4.19
CA ILE A 484 -15.11 30.22 2.99
C ILE A 484 -13.78 29.54 3.33
N PRO A 485 -13.34 28.51 2.59
CA PRO A 485 -12.05 27.87 2.82
C PRO A 485 -10.90 28.88 2.69
N VAL A 486 -10.11 29.02 3.75
CA VAL A 486 -8.93 29.88 3.81
C VAL A 486 -7.72 29.06 3.37
N THR A 487 -7.22 29.35 2.18
CA THR A 487 -6.05 28.69 1.61
C THR A 487 -4.78 29.50 1.86
N ILE A 488 -3.64 28.81 1.97
CA ILE A 488 -2.33 29.44 2.09
C ILE A 488 -2.04 30.21 0.78
N PRO A 489 -1.76 31.51 0.83
CA PRO A 489 -1.43 32.30 -0.35
C PRO A 489 -0.04 31.94 -0.89
N ASP A 490 0.24 32.36 -2.12
CA ASP A 490 1.62 32.42 -2.59
C ASP A 490 2.35 33.53 -1.82
N PHE A 491 3.30 33.15 -0.97
CA PHE A 491 4.07 34.08 -0.16
C PHE A 491 4.89 35.08 -0.98
N SER A 492 5.21 34.76 -2.24
CA SER A 492 5.93 35.68 -3.13
C SER A 492 5.07 36.83 -3.64
N ALA A 493 3.74 36.69 -3.56
CA ALA A 493 2.77 37.68 -4.00
C ALA A 493 2.17 38.50 -2.85
N LEU A 494 2.57 38.23 -1.59
CA LEU A 494 2.08 38.97 -0.43
C LEU A 494 2.86 40.25 -0.20
N GLU A 495 2.14 41.37 -0.04
CA GLU A 495 2.74 42.62 0.40
C GLU A 495 2.91 42.62 1.94
N PRO A 496 3.84 43.42 2.49
CA PRO A 496 4.02 43.54 3.93
C PRO A 496 2.77 43.96 4.70
N GLU A 497 1.87 44.71 4.04
CA GLU A 497 0.59 45.13 4.60
C GLU A 497 -0.39 43.95 4.75
N ASP A 498 -0.44 43.05 3.76
CA ASP A 498 -1.27 41.85 3.82
C ASP A 498 -0.85 40.94 4.97
N VAL A 499 0.46 40.72 5.12
CA VAL A 499 1.02 39.92 6.22
C VAL A 499 0.65 40.52 7.57
N ARG A 500 0.67 41.85 7.69
CA ARG A 500 0.27 42.55 8.92
C ARG A 500 -1.23 42.38 9.17
N ALA A 501 -2.06 42.62 8.16
CA ALA A 501 -3.52 42.48 8.26
C ALA A 501 -3.93 41.06 8.69
N ILE A 502 -3.32 40.02 8.13
CA ILE A 502 -3.55 38.62 8.50
C ILE A 502 -3.20 38.38 9.97
N ARG A 503 -2.02 38.87 10.41
CA ARG A 503 -1.55 38.65 11.79
C ARG A 503 -2.40 39.41 12.80
N ASP A 504 -2.73 40.66 12.52
CA ASP A 504 -3.53 41.52 13.40
C ASP A 504 -4.96 40.98 13.52
N ALA A 505 -5.56 40.53 12.40
CA ALA A 505 -6.87 39.90 12.41
C ALA A 505 -6.89 38.64 13.28
N ALA A 506 -5.91 37.74 13.12
CA ALA A 506 -5.81 36.55 13.95
C ALA A 506 -5.60 36.88 15.44
N PHE A 507 -4.71 37.84 15.74
CA PHE A 507 -4.43 38.27 17.11
C PHE A 507 -5.68 38.83 17.80
N LEU A 508 -6.49 39.62 17.08
CA LEU A 508 -7.79 40.13 17.54
C LEU A 508 -8.80 38.99 17.75
N ILE A 509 -8.92 38.05 16.80
CA ILE A 509 -9.85 36.90 16.88
C ILE A 509 -9.55 36.01 18.09
N GLU A 510 -8.28 35.86 18.46
CA GLU A 510 -7.84 35.14 19.67
C GLU A 510 -8.18 35.88 20.98
N GLY A 511 -8.75 37.09 20.90
CA GLY A 511 -9.19 37.88 22.04
C GLY A 511 -8.14 38.87 22.56
N ASN A 512 -7.02 39.02 21.87
CA ASN A 512 -6.00 39.99 22.25
C ASN A 512 -6.39 41.42 21.83
N THR A 513 -5.73 42.41 22.40
CA THR A 513 -5.94 43.83 22.11
C THR A 513 -4.76 44.39 21.34
N THR A 514 -5.00 45.02 20.19
CA THR A 514 -3.96 45.80 19.50
C THR A 514 -3.96 47.24 20.00
N VAL A 515 -2.78 47.85 20.02
CA VAL A 515 -2.58 49.25 20.42
C VAL A 515 -2.00 49.99 19.22
N GLY A 516 -2.61 51.12 18.88
CA GLY A 516 -2.15 51.99 17.80
C GLY A 516 -2.37 53.45 18.13
N THR A 517 -2.19 54.29 17.11
CA THR A 517 -2.49 55.71 17.18
C THR A 517 -3.62 56.09 16.25
N TRP A 518 -4.35 57.16 16.56
CA TRP A 518 -5.43 57.67 15.71
C TRP A 518 -5.25 59.18 15.44
N PRO A 519 -5.47 59.66 14.21
CA PRO A 519 -5.21 61.06 13.86
C PRO A 519 -6.42 61.98 14.05
N GLU A 520 -7.58 61.58 13.53
CA GLU A 520 -8.84 62.30 13.56
C GLU A 520 -9.97 61.26 13.44
N LEU A 521 -11.10 61.54 14.08
CA LEU A 521 -12.35 60.81 13.91
C LEU A 521 -13.44 61.80 13.49
N VAL A 522 -14.07 61.52 12.35
CA VAL A 522 -15.23 62.29 11.86
C VAL A 522 -16.44 61.38 11.85
N PHE A 523 -17.55 61.81 12.46
CA PHE A 523 -18.78 61.04 12.52
C PHE A 523 -20.02 61.91 12.62
N ASP A 524 -21.17 61.38 12.19
CA ASP A 524 -22.46 62.05 12.33
C ASP A 524 -23.08 61.74 13.71
N ILE A 525 -23.69 62.75 14.35
CA ILE A 525 -24.53 62.57 15.53
C ILE A 525 -25.86 61.96 15.09
N ALA A 526 -26.29 60.91 15.79
CA ALA A 526 -27.61 60.34 15.67
C ALA A 526 -28.25 60.21 17.06
N GLY A 527 -29.42 60.84 17.27
CA GLY A 527 -30.15 60.86 18.55
C GLY A 527 -29.87 62.09 19.42
N ASP A 528 -30.28 62.05 20.68
CA ASP A 528 -30.27 63.18 21.63
C ASP A 528 -28.92 63.36 22.38
N MET A 529 -27.80 62.97 21.76
CA MET A 529 -26.49 63.01 22.41
C MET A 529 -25.93 64.44 22.38
N GLU A 530 -25.92 65.12 23.53
CA GLU A 530 -25.27 66.43 23.69
C GLU A 530 -23.75 66.27 23.73
N ILE A 531 -23.06 66.79 22.71
CA ILE A 531 -21.61 66.83 22.60
C ILE A 531 -21.16 68.29 22.62
N ASP A 532 -20.22 68.62 23.50
CA ASP A 532 -19.68 69.96 23.65
C ASP A 532 -18.36 70.13 22.88
N ILE A 533 -18.26 71.22 22.12
CA ILE A 533 -16.99 71.66 21.54
C ILE A 533 -15.99 71.92 22.67
N GLY A 534 -14.79 71.36 22.55
CA GLY A 534 -13.75 71.42 23.58
C GLY A 534 -13.89 70.37 24.69
N GLY A 535 -14.96 69.56 24.70
CA GLY A 535 -15.15 68.51 25.70
C GLY A 535 -14.15 67.35 25.55
N HIS A 536 -13.92 66.64 26.66
CA HIS A 536 -13.02 65.48 26.74
C HIS A 536 -13.84 64.18 26.80
N TYR A 537 -13.69 63.35 25.78
CA TYR A 537 -14.52 62.15 25.58
C TYR A 537 -13.68 60.90 25.35
N GLN A 538 -14.29 59.75 25.64
CA GLN A 538 -13.87 58.46 25.14
C GLN A 538 -14.86 58.01 24.06
N PHE A 539 -14.35 57.67 22.88
CA PHE A 539 -15.17 57.16 21.78
C PHE A 539 -14.83 55.70 21.47
N ALA A 540 -15.84 54.89 21.20
CA ALA A 540 -15.69 53.54 20.69
C ALA A 540 -16.32 53.45 19.30
N VAL A 541 -15.51 53.13 18.30
CA VAL A 541 -15.91 53.02 16.89
C VAL A 541 -15.92 51.55 16.51
N ILE A 542 -17.06 51.03 16.07
CA ILE A 542 -17.20 49.62 15.68
C ILE A 542 -17.15 49.53 14.16
N LYS A 543 -16.16 48.80 13.63
CA LYS A 543 -15.93 48.60 12.20
C LYS A 543 -15.92 47.11 11.82
N PRO A 544 -16.37 46.72 10.62
CA PRO A 544 -16.22 45.36 10.14
C PRO A 544 -14.74 44.93 10.10
N LEU A 545 -14.43 43.71 10.58
CA LEU A 545 -13.13 43.10 10.38
C LEU A 545 -13.14 42.39 9.02
N VAL A 546 -12.42 42.95 8.05
CA VAL A 546 -12.28 42.37 6.71
C VAL A 546 -10.81 42.12 6.42
N VAL A 547 -10.50 40.93 5.91
CA VAL A 547 -9.17 40.58 5.41
C VAL A 547 -9.28 40.26 3.93
N HIS A 548 -8.47 40.93 3.11
CA HIS A 548 -8.35 40.60 1.70
C HIS A 548 -7.37 39.44 1.52
N LEU A 549 -7.82 38.34 0.90
CA LEU A 549 -6.99 37.16 0.71
C LEU A 549 -7.36 36.43 -0.58
N ASN A 550 -6.36 36.14 -1.42
CA ASN A 550 -6.52 35.45 -2.71
C ASN A 550 -7.62 36.07 -3.60
N GLY A 551 -7.75 37.40 -3.59
CA GLY A 551 -8.76 38.11 -4.38
C GLY A 551 -10.17 38.14 -3.77
N HIS A 552 -10.34 37.69 -2.52
CA HIS A 552 -11.61 37.69 -1.80
C HIS A 552 -11.55 38.52 -0.52
N ASP A 553 -12.61 39.28 -0.26
CA ASP A 553 -12.80 39.97 1.02
C ASP A 553 -13.51 39.02 2.00
N LEU A 554 -12.80 38.63 3.05
CA LEU A 554 -13.34 37.77 4.10
C LEU A 554 -13.89 38.63 5.22
N ALA A 555 -15.21 38.63 5.42
CA ALA A 555 -15.84 39.26 6.58
C ALA A 555 -15.75 38.34 7.80
N LEU A 556 -15.05 38.77 8.85
CA LEU A 556 -14.67 37.94 10.00
C LEU A 556 -15.38 38.31 11.32
N GLY A 557 -16.18 39.38 11.31
CA GLY A 557 -16.83 39.95 12.48
C GLY A 557 -16.66 41.47 12.51
N ALA A 558 -16.49 42.05 13.70
CA ALA A 558 -16.17 43.46 13.85
C ALA A 558 -15.07 43.69 14.89
N VAL A 559 -14.50 44.89 14.84
CA VAL A 559 -13.51 45.40 15.79
C VAL A 559 -14.05 46.68 16.41
N GLU A 560 -14.01 46.75 17.74
CA GLU A 560 -14.24 47.99 18.47
C GLU A 560 -12.90 48.71 18.69
N HIS A 561 -12.78 49.90 18.12
CA HIS A 561 -11.67 50.82 18.31
C HIS A 561 -12.02 51.83 19.41
N THR A 562 -11.45 51.64 20.59
CA THR A 562 -11.63 52.54 21.72
C THR A 562 -10.56 53.64 21.71
N LEU A 563 -10.97 54.86 21.40
CA LEU A 563 -10.19 56.08 21.50
C LEU A 563 -10.22 56.56 22.96
N LEU A 564 -9.09 56.46 23.66
CA LEU A 564 -9.06 56.66 25.12
C LEU A 564 -9.22 58.11 25.55
N SER A 565 -8.82 59.06 24.71
CA SER A 565 -8.84 60.49 25.01
C SER A 565 -9.03 61.29 23.73
N ALA A 566 -10.22 61.84 23.54
CA ALA A 566 -10.61 62.62 22.37
C ALA A 566 -11.11 64.00 22.80
N ASN A 567 -10.72 65.03 22.03
CA ASN A 567 -11.26 66.37 22.11
C ASN A 567 -12.15 66.61 20.90
N VAL A 568 -13.31 67.22 21.11
CA VAL A 568 -14.19 67.63 20.01
C VAL A 568 -13.73 69.01 19.52
N SER A 569 -13.11 69.04 18.36
CA SER A 569 -12.47 70.24 17.80
C SER A 569 -13.45 71.12 17.03
N ALA A 570 -14.47 70.53 16.39
CA ALA A 570 -15.51 71.23 15.67
C ALA A 570 -16.81 70.40 15.57
N ILE A 571 -17.94 71.10 15.41
CA ILE A 571 -19.25 70.51 15.08
C ILE A 571 -19.85 71.33 13.93
N ASP A 572 -20.01 70.70 12.76
CA ASP A 572 -20.54 71.30 11.54
C ASP A 572 -21.91 70.68 11.22
N GLY A 573 -22.97 71.30 11.74
CA GLY A 573 -24.32 70.73 11.68
C GLY A 573 -24.40 69.46 12.55
N ASP A 574 -24.62 68.31 11.92
CA ASP A 574 -24.65 67.01 12.60
C ASP A 574 -23.29 66.29 12.57
N VAL A 575 -22.26 66.87 11.95
CA VAL A 575 -20.93 66.25 11.79
C VAL A 575 -20.00 66.68 12.91
N VAL A 576 -19.42 65.72 13.63
CA VAL A 576 -18.46 65.93 14.72
C VAL A 576 -17.06 65.62 14.23
N HIS A 577 -16.14 66.54 14.49
CA HIS A 577 -14.70 66.35 14.34
C HIS A 577 -14.06 66.15 15.70
N ALA A 578 -13.41 65.01 15.89
CA ALA A 578 -12.67 64.69 17.10
C ALA A 578 -11.18 64.46 16.77
N THR A 579 -10.30 64.98 17.63
CA THR A 579 -8.84 64.82 17.54
C THR A 579 -8.28 64.29 18.87
N PRO A 580 -7.06 63.71 18.89
CA PRO A 580 -6.39 63.33 20.14
C PRO A 580 -6.34 64.47 21.16
N HIS A 581 -6.57 64.15 22.44
CA HIS A 581 -6.49 65.12 23.54
C HIS A 581 -5.25 64.91 24.42
N LEU A 582 -5.33 64.05 25.45
CA LEU A 582 -4.18 63.75 26.33
C LEU A 582 -3.20 62.76 25.71
N ASN A 583 -3.69 61.91 24.81
CA ASN A 583 -2.91 60.97 24.01
C ASN A 583 -3.68 60.62 22.74
N ASP A 584 -2.99 60.01 21.79
CA ASP A 584 -3.53 59.50 20.54
C ASP A 584 -3.73 57.97 20.57
N THR A 585 -3.79 57.35 21.76
CA THR A 585 -3.83 55.89 21.89
C THR A 585 -5.21 55.34 21.54
N VAL A 586 -5.24 54.35 20.65
CA VAL A 586 -6.43 53.54 20.34
C VAL A 586 -6.19 52.09 20.69
N HIS A 587 -7.16 51.48 21.38
CA HIS A 587 -7.21 50.05 21.63
C HIS A 587 -8.21 49.40 20.67
N ALA A 588 -7.80 48.39 19.92
CA ALA A 588 -8.70 47.60 19.08
C ALA A 588 -8.95 46.22 19.70
N LYS A 589 -10.22 45.83 19.79
CA LYS A 589 -10.66 44.53 20.30
C LYS A 589 -11.69 43.89 19.37
N PHE A 590 -11.60 42.59 19.18
CA PHE A 590 -12.60 41.85 18.42
C PHE A 590 -13.94 41.79 19.17
N VAL A 591 -15.05 42.01 18.47
CA VAL A 591 -16.41 41.91 19.00
C VAL A 591 -17.28 41.03 18.09
N THR A 592 -18.04 40.14 18.70
CA THR A 592 -18.90 39.17 17.98
C THR A 592 -20.26 39.75 17.62
N ASP A 593 -20.79 40.66 18.44
CA ASP A 593 -22.07 41.31 18.23
C ASP A 593 -21.86 42.66 17.54
N VAL A 594 -22.31 42.77 16.29
CA VAL A 594 -22.34 44.05 15.56
C VAL A 594 -23.74 44.62 15.69
N PRO A 595 -23.97 45.71 16.46
CA PRO A 595 -25.25 46.39 16.45
C PRO A 595 -25.48 46.98 15.06
N SER A 596 -26.70 46.90 14.54
CA SER A 596 -27.01 47.38 13.18
C SER A 596 -26.78 48.89 13.07
N ALA A 597 -25.87 49.32 12.20
CA ALA A 597 -25.74 50.69 11.75
C ALA A 597 -26.44 50.87 10.38
N PRO A 598 -26.89 52.08 10.02
CA PRO A 598 -27.34 52.38 8.66
C PRO A 598 -26.24 52.07 7.63
N ALA A 599 -26.63 51.61 6.44
CA ALA A 599 -25.68 51.24 5.38
C ALA A 599 -24.72 52.40 5.05
N GLY A 600 -23.42 52.13 5.11
CA GLY A 600 -22.37 53.11 4.83
C GLY A 600 -21.99 54.03 6.00
N ARG A 601 -22.49 53.78 7.22
CA ARG A 601 -22.09 54.54 8.42
C ARG A 601 -21.49 53.65 9.50
N ASP A 602 -20.47 54.18 10.17
CA ASP A 602 -19.83 53.55 11.33
C ASP A 602 -20.69 53.76 12.59
N LEU A 603 -20.71 52.77 13.49
CA LEU A 603 -21.35 52.94 14.80
C LEU A 603 -20.34 53.53 15.79
N VAL A 604 -20.65 54.70 16.32
CA VAL A 604 -19.84 55.39 17.34
C VAL A 604 -20.61 55.44 18.66
N ARG A 605 -19.96 55.05 19.76
CA ARG A 605 -20.45 55.21 21.12
C ARG A 605 -19.55 56.18 21.86
N GLY A 606 -20.12 57.20 22.47
CA GLY A 606 -19.39 58.21 23.24
C GLY A 606 -19.75 58.19 24.72
N ARG A 607 -18.78 58.52 25.57
CA ARG A 607 -19.02 58.93 26.97
C ARG A 607 -18.00 60.00 27.37
N ALA A 608 -18.34 60.83 28.36
CA ALA A 608 -17.36 61.73 28.96
C ALA A 608 -16.16 60.91 29.48
N ALA A 609 -14.95 61.32 29.12
CA ALA A 609 -13.75 60.68 29.65
C ALA A 609 -13.59 61.07 31.12
N PRO A 610 -13.07 60.17 31.97
CA PRO A 610 -12.79 60.52 33.36
C PRO A 610 -11.78 61.68 33.41
N ASP A 611 -12.05 62.67 34.26
CA ASP A 611 -11.09 63.74 34.52
C ASP A 611 -9.76 63.14 34.98
N PRO A 612 -8.62 63.69 34.53
CA PRO A 612 -7.33 63.23 35.02
C PRO A 612 -7.31 63.35 36.54
N ILE A 613 -7.01 62.24 37.23
CA ILE A 613 -6.73 62.26 38.65
C ILE A 613 -5.47 63.12 38.81
N VAL A 614 -5.64 64.38 39.18
CA VAL A 614 -4.55 65.25 39.62
C VAL A 614 -3.99 64.57 40.87
N PRO A 615 -2.72 64.10 40.87
CA PRO A 615 -2.09 63.68 42.11
C PRO A 615 -2.12 64.90 43.03
N ALA A 616 -2.71 64.75 44.23
CA ALA A 616 -2.64 65.79 45.24
C ALA A 616 -1.17 66.20 45.40
N GLU A 617 -0.89 67.50 45.25
CA GLU A 617 0.43 68.06 45.54
C GLU A 617 0.85 67.55 46.92
N GLU A 618 1.88 66.70 46.96
CA GLU A 618 2.59 66.39 48.20
C GLU A 618 3.17 67.72 48.68
N GLY A 619 2.51 68.28 49.69
CA GLY A 619 2.97 69.45 50.40
C GLY A 619 4.39 69.24 50.87
N ASP A 620 5.22 70.20 50.47
CA ASP A 620 6.53 70.49 51.03
C ASP A 620 6.45 70.49 52.57
N HIS A 621 6.97 69.42 53.17
CA HIS A 621 7.26 69.37 54.60
C HIS A 621 8.75 69.11 54.79
N ASP A 622 9.49 70.21 54.82
CA ASP A 622 10.57 70.52 55.76
C ASP A 622 10.70 69.51 56.94
N ARG A 623 11.70 68.63 56.89
CA ARG A 623 12.67 68.29 57.97
C ARG A 623 13.54 67.07 57.69
#